data_AF-A0A972Y1Y2-F1
#
_entry.id   AF-A0A972Y1Y2-F1
#
_cell.length_a   1.000
_cell.length_b   1.000
_cell.length_c   1.000
_cell.angle_alpha   90.00
_cell.angle_beta   90.00
_cell.angle_gamma   90.00
#
_symmetry.space_group_name_H-M   'P 1'
#
loop_
_entity.id
_entity.type
_entity.pdbx_description
1 polymer ?
#
loop_
_entity_poly.entity_id
_entity_poly.type
_entity_poly.pdbx_seq_one_letter_code
_entity_poly.pdbx_strand_id
1 'polypeptide(L)'
;ETPGLEQFQGCPDTDGDGIQDKEDSCPETPGLPEFNGCADTDGDGVADPNDACVNTPGLKELNGCPDADGDGITDAEDGCPNEAGPAANNGCPYQDKDNDGVLDKDDQCVDIPGTVANFGCPELSDKDKEDLKSYAKSILFNSGKSSFKNETIPVLEAMNAIFKKYPRSKFTIEGHTDSSGSAKNNQLLSERRANAVRDWLISNGIAADRLTASGFGEDKPIDTNKTRAGRANNRRVEVKLIK
;
A
#
# COMPACT_ATOMS: atom_id res chain seq x y z
N GLU A 1 -2.38 29.19 -64.11
CA GLU A 1 -3.61 28.42 -63.89
C GLU A 1 -3.42 27.06 -64.52
N THR A 2 -3.51 26.00 -63.73
CA THR A 2 -3.61 24.63 -64.22
C THR A 2 -4.96 24.53 -64.94
N PRO A 3 -5.01 24.18 -66.24
CA PRO A 3 -6.27 24.05 -66.97
C PRO A 3 -7.14 22.98 -66.29
N GLY A 4 -8.35 23.33 -65.89
CA GLY A 4 -9.24 22.39 -65.22
C GLY A 4 -9.81 21.31 -66.15
N LEU A 5 -10.40 20.28 -65.56
CA LEU A 5 -10.91 19.12 -66.30
C LEU A 5 -12.26 19.43 -66.98
N GLU A 6 -12.48 18.89 -68.18
CA GLU A 6 -13.74 19.07 -68.93
C GLU A 6 -14.95 18.54 -68.14
N GLN A 7 -14.75 17.45 -67.38
CA GLN A 7 -15.77 16.87 -66.50
C GLN A 7 -16.20 17.80 -65.36
N PHE A 8 -15.37 18.79 -65.01
CA PHE A 8 -15.63 19.79 -63.96
C PHE A 8 -15.80 21.21 -64.52
N GLN A 9 -16.21 21.34 -65.79
CA GLN A 9 -16.45 22.64 -66.43
C GLN A 9 -15.26 23.61 -66.37
N GLY A 10 -14.04 23.08 -66.34
CA GLY A 10 -12.81 23.88 -66.26
C GLY A 10 -12.34 24.21 -64.84
N CYS A 11 -12.96 23.65 -63.79
CA CYS A 11 -12.41 23.66 -62.43
C CYS A 11 -11.22 22.69 -62.32
N PRO A 12 -10.17 23.04 -61.55
CA PRO A 12 -9.05 22.14 -61.28
C PRO A 12 -9.43 21.03 -60.28
N ASP A 13 -8.75 19.90 -60.44
CA ASP A 13 -8.71 18.71 -59.59
C ASP A 13 -7.22 18.30 -59.60
N THR A 14 -6.49 18.76 -58.60
CA THR A 14 -5.02 18.83 -58.60
C THR A 14 -4.40 17.46 -58.34
N ASP A 15 -5.03 16.62 -57.53
CA ASP A 15 -4.56 15.28 -57.21
C ASP A 15 -5.26 14.16 -58.00
N GLY A 16 -6.36 14.46 -58.68
CA GLY A 16 -7.03 13.57 -59.62
C GLY A 16 -7.91 12.52 -58.96
N ASP A 17 -8.39 12.76 -57.74
CA ASP A 17 -9.27 11.83 -57.01
C ASP A 17 -10.75 11.89 -57.45
N GLY A 18 -11.08 12.86 -58.31
CA GLY A 18 -12.42 13.07 -58.85
C GLY A 18 -13.26 14.07 -58.06
N ILE A 19 -12.68 14.82 -57.13
CA ILE A 19 -13.29 15.93 -56.39
C ILE A 19 -12.59 17.23 -56.79
N GLN A 20 -13.36 18.30 -56.99
CA GLN A 20 -12.81 19.58 -57.42
C GLN A 20 -12.01 20.21 -56.27
N ASP A 21 -10.88 20.88 -56.54
CA ASP A 21 -10.02 21.51 -55.51
C ASP A 21 -10.78 22.39 -54.49
N LYS A 22 -11.91 22.96 -54.91
CA LYS A 22 -12.75 23.83 -54.07
C LYS A 22 -13.66 23.06 -53.10
N GLU A 23 -14.03 21.84 -53.46
CA GLU A 23 -14.89 20.93 -52.70
C GLU A 23 -14.07 19.87 -51.96
N ASP A 24 -12.78 19.77 -52.28
CA ASP A 24 -11.79 18.89 -51.70
C ASP A 24 -11.15 19.50 -50.43
N SER A 25 -11.12 18.73 -49.35
CA SER A 25 -10.48 19.09 -48.09
C SER A 25 -8.97 18.81 -48.09
N CYS A 26 -8.49 17.99 -49.02
CA CYS A 26 -7.12 17.53 -49.18
C CYS A 26 -6.62 17.63 -50.65
N PRO A 27 -6.69 18.80 -51.31
CA PRO A 27 -6.54 18.97 -52.78
C PRO A 27 -5.18 18.59 -53.40
N GLU A 28 -4.21 18.16 -52.61
CA GLU A 28 -2.89 17.71 -53.09
C GLU A 28 -2.65 16.22 -52.84
N THR A 29 -3.59 15.47 -52.27
CA THR A 29 -3.42 14.06 -51.88
C THR A 29 -4.71 13.28 -52.16
N PRO A 30 -4.70 12.33 -53.11
CA PRO A 30 -5.93 11.68 -53.54
C PRO A 30 -6.64 10.97 -52.40
N GLY A 31 -7.95 11.17 -52.25
CA GLY A 31 -8.71 10.58 -51.16
C GLY A 31 -10.07 10.01 -51.56
N LEU A 32 -10.94 9.86 -50.55
CA LEU A 32 -12.25 9.24 -50.70
C LEU A 32 -13.36 10.29 -50.67
N PRO A 33 -14.42 10.15 -51.51
CA PRO A 33 -15.60 11.03 -51.44
C PRO A 33 -16.30 11.05 -50.09
N GLU A 34 -16.26 9.96 -49.31
CA GLU A 34 -16.81 9.90 -47.95
C GLU A 34 -16.13 10.88 -46.99
N PHE A 35 -14.87 11.23 -47.25
CA PHE A 35 -14.05 12.13 -46.43
C PHE A 35 -13.73 13.46 -47.15
N ASN A 36 -14.57 13.84 -48.12
CA ASN A 36 -14.39 15.05 -48.93
C ASN A 36 -12.98 15.18 -49.55
N GLY A 37 -12.45 14.07 -50.09
CA GLY A 37 -11.17 14.05 -50.81
C GLY A 37 -9.94 13.78 -49.95
N CYS A 38 -10.12 13.52 -48.66
CA CYS A 38 -9.02 13.06 -47.81
C CYS A 38 -8.88 11.53 -47.82
N ALA A 39 -7.63 11.06 -47.73
CA ALA A 39 -7.33 9.65 -47.56
C ALA A 39 -7.71 9.15 -46.15
N ASP A 40 -7.94 7.84 -46.06
CA ASP A 40 -8.09 7.06 -44.82
C ASP A 40 -7.18 5.85 -45.00
N THR A 41 -5.93 6.01 -44.57
CA THR A 41 -4.81 5.13 -44.92
C THR A 41 -4.96 3.76 -44.30
N ASP A 42 -5.51 3.66 -43.09
CA ASP A 42 -5.67 2.40 -42.36
C ASP A 42 -7.11 1.85 -42.38
N GLY A 43 -8.08 2.64 -42.82
CA GLY A 43 -9.45 2.21 -43.10
C GLY A 43 -10.32 2.09 -41.86
N ASP A 44 -10.03 2.87 -40.81
CA ASP A 44 -10.77 2.85 -39.55
C ASP A 44 -12.01 3.77 -39.54
N GLY A 45 -12.17 4.58 -40.59
CA GLY A 45 -13.28 5.53 -40.73
C GLY A 45 -12.98 6.94 -40.21
N VAL A 46 -11.72 7.24 -39.88
CA VAL A 46 -11.19 8.57 -39.56
C VAL A 46 -10.18 8.98 -40.62
N ALA A 47 -10.48 10.03 -41.39
CA ALA A 47 -9.57 10.50 -42.43
C ALA A 47 -8.21 10.95 -41.86
N ASP A 48 -7.12 10.71 -42.59
CA ASP A 48 -5.72 10.97 -42.20
C ASP A 48 -5.49 12.35 -41.52
N PRO A 49 -6.08 13.48 -41.97
CA PRO A 49 -5.87 14.77 -41.32
C PRO A 49 -6.47 14.88 -39.91
N ASN A 50 -7.41 14.00 -39.57
CA ASN A 50 -8.10 13.94 -38.28
C ASN A 50 -7.72 12.69 -37.48
N ASP A 51 -6.88 11.83 -38.05
CA ASP A 51 -6.43 10.60 -37.44
C ASP A 51 -5.06 10.82 -36.77
N ALA A 52 -4.99 10.59 -35.47
CA ALA A 52 -3.77 10.68 -34.69
C ALA A 52 -2.84 9.46 -34.89
N CYS A 53 -3.36 8.37 -35.46
CA CYS A 53 -2.71 7.08 -35.62
C CYS A 53 -2.67 6.52 -37.05
N VAL A 54 -3.05 7.28 -38.09
CA VAL A 54 -2.91 7.16 -39.58
C VAL A 54 -2.62 5.79 -40.22
N ASN A 55 -1.68 5.01 -39.69
CA ASN A 55 -1.28 3.70 -40.20
C ASN A 55 -1.71 2.54 -39.29
N THR A 56 -2.57 2.77 -38.30
CA THR A 56 -2.97 1.76 -37.30
C THR A 56 -4.44 1.98 -36.94
N PRO A 57 -5.35 1.10 -37.41
CA PRO A 57 -6.77 1.32 -37.24
C PRO A 57 -7.18 1.46 -35.79
N GLY A 58 -8.01 2.45 -35.49
CA GLY A 58 -8.46 2.72 -34.14
C GLY A 58 -9.92 3.13 -34.02
N LEU A 59 -10.24 3.74 -32.87
CA LEU A 59 -11.59 4.16 -32.54
C LEU A 59 -11.78 5.63 -32.90
N LYS A 60 -12.92 5.94 -33.52
CA LYS A 60 -13.30 7.32 -33.86
C LYS A 60 -13.36 8.23 -32.63
N GLU A 61 -13.81 7.70 -31.49
CA GLU A 61 -13.86 8.42 -30.21
C GLU A 61 -12.46 8.80 -29.70
N LEU A 62 -11.41 8.11 -30.18
CA LEU A 62 -10.01 8.31 -29.81
C LEU A 62 -9.18 8.88 -30.97
N ASN A 63 -9.84 9.60 -31.90
CA ASN A 63 -9.22 10.19 -33.10
C ASN A 63 -8.40 9.18 -33.92
N GLY A 64 -8.96 7.98 -34.15
CA GLY A 64 -8.35 6.95 -34.99
C GLY A 64 -7.26 6.13 -34.31
N CYS A 65 -7.04 6.31 -33.00
CA CYS A 65 -6.07 5.51 -32.27
C CYS A 65 -6.66 4.24 -31.64
N PRO A 66 -5.88 3.14 -31.57
CA PRO A 66 -6.31 1.90 -30.95
C PRO A 66 -6.39 1.99 -29.42
N ASP A 67 -7.28 1.19 -28.86
CA ASP A 67 -7.49 0.95 -27.42
C ASP A 67 -7.80 -0.55 -27.28
N ALA A 68 -6.77 -1.33 -26.98
CA ALA A 68 -6.79 -2.78 -27.07
C ALA A 68 -7.56 -3.46 -25.93
N ASP A 69 -7.63 -2.84 -24.75
CA ASP A 69 -8.39 -3.36 -23.61
C ASP A 69 -9.74 -2.65 -23.36
N GLY A 70 -10.00 -1.57 -24.09
CA GLY A 70 -11.28 -0.88 -24.14
C GLY A 70 -11.57 -0.05 -22.89
N ASP A 71 -10.54 0.44 -22.21
CA ASP A 71 -10.69 1.23 -20.99
C ASP A 71 -10.92 2.74 -21.24
N GLY A 72 -10.81 3.15 -22.50
CA GLY A 72 -11.00 4.52 -22.97
C GLY A 72 -9.71 5.35 -23.05
N ILE A 73 -8.54 4.73 -22.89
CA ILE A 73 -7.22 5.32 -23.08
C ILE A 73 -6.56 4.66 -24.30
N THR A 74 -5.90 5.46 -25.14
CA THR A 74 -5.20 4.88 -26.31
C THR A 74 -4.02 4.01 -25.87
N ASP A 75 -3.70 2.97 -26.64
CA ASP A 75 -2.56 2.07 -26.38
C ASP A 75 -1.23 2.84 -26.16
N ALA A 76 -1.10 4.01 -26.79
CA ALA A 76 0.09 4.86 -26.68
C ALA A 76 0.18 5.66 -25.37
N GLU A 77 -0.97 5.95 -24.74
CA GLU A 77 -1.09 6.69 -23.49
C GLU A 77 -1.36 5.78 -22.28
N ASP A 78 -1.65 4.50 -22.52
CA ASP A 78 -1.92 3.50 -21.52
C ASP A 78 -0.62 2.90 -20.92
N GLY A 79 -0.52 2.87 -19.59
CA GLY A 79 0.57 2.24 -18.87
C GLY A 79 0.53 0.70 -18.91
N CYS A 80 -0.65 0.14 -19.15
CA CYS A 80 -0.97 -1.27 -19.23
C CYS A 80 -1.90 -1.56 -20.43
N PRO A 81 -1.47 -1.40 -21.70
CA PRO A 81 -2.34 -1.39 -22.89
C PRO A 81 -3.14 -2.68 -23.20
N ASN A 82 -3.07 -3.70 -22.34
CA ASN A 82 -3.78 -4.97 -22.53
C ASN A 82 -4.53 -5.38 -21.25
N GLU A 83 -4.64 -4.48 -20.27
CA GLU A 83 -5.28 -4.72 -18.98
C GLU A 83 -6.06 -3.47 -18.58
N ALA A 84 -7.37 -3.49 -18.83
CA ALA A 84 -8.21 -2.33 -18.58
C ALA A 84 -8.08 -1.77 -17.16
N GLY A 85 -7.95 -0.46 -17.06
CA GLY A 85 -7.85 0.24 -15.80
C GLY A 85 -8.46 1.64 -15.82
N PRO A 86 -8.43 2.34 -14.69
CA PRO A 86 -8.91 3.72 -14.64
C PRO A 86 -7.85 4.68 -15.18
N ALA A 87 -8.28 5.73 -15.87
CA ALA A 87 -7.43 6.89 -16.21
C ALA A 87 -6.71 7.51 -15.00
N ALA A 88 -7.27 7.38 -13.80
CA ALA A 88 -6.62 7.82 -12.55
C ALA A 88 -5.31 7.06 -12.24
N ASN A 89 -5.09 5.90 -12.85
CA ASN A 89 -3.88 5.07 -12.73
C ASN A 89 -3.24 4.78 -14.10
N ASN A 90 -3.40 5.70 -15.06
CA ASN A 90 -2.86 5.60 -16.42
C ASN A 90 -3.21 4.26 -17.10
N GLY A 91 -4.48 3.87 -17.04
CA GLY A 91 -4.99 2.67 -17.68
C GLY A 91 -4.61 1.34 -16.99
N CYS A 92 -3.80 1.39 -15.93
CA CYS A 92 -3.47 0.17 -15.19
C CYS A 92 -4.50 -0.15 -14.09
N PRO A 93 -4.90 -1.42 -13.90
CA PRO A 93 -5.71 -1.80 -12.75
C PRO A 93 -4.95 -1.55 -11.44
N TYR A 94 -5.69 -1.13 -10.40
CA TYR A 94 -5.12 -1.05 -9.05
C TYR A 94 -4.80 -2.44 -8.52
N GLN A 95 -3.63 -2.57 -7.91
CA GLN A 95 -3.17 -3.82 -7.31
C GLN A 95 -3.73 -3.99 -5.90
N ASP A 96 -3.88 -5.25 -5.50
CA ASP A 96 -4.16 -5.71 -4.13
C ASP A 96 -3.19 -6.86 -3.87
N LYS A 97 -1.99 -6.52 -3.41
CA LYS A 97 -0.85 -7.43 -3.37
C LYS A 97 -1.03 -8.57 -2.38
N ASP A 98 -1.66 -8.30 -1.24
CA ASP A 98 -1.87 -9.29 -0.20
C ASP A 98 -3.28 -9.94 -0.22
N ASN A 99 -4.13 -9.48 -1.15
CA ASN A 99 -5.46 -10.02 -1.46
C ASN A 99 -6.43 -9.94 -0.28
N ASP A 100 -6.34 -8.88 0.50
CA ASP A 100 -7.24 -8.66 1.65
C ASP A 100 -8.51 -7.86 1.31
N GLY A 101 -8.62 -7.41 0.06
CA GLY A 101 -9.75 -6.63 -0.46
C GLY A 101 -9.60 -5.12 -0.29
N VAL A 102 -8.44 -4.64 0.19
CA VAL A 102 -8.04 -3.23 0.21
C VAL A 102 -6.93 -3.02 -0.81
N LEU A 103 -7.16 -2.17 -1.80
CA LEU A 103 -6.16 -1.87 -2.83
C LEU A 103 -4.89 -1.28 -2.20
N ASP A 104 -3.72 -1.56 -2.78
CA ASP A 104 -2.40 -1.11 -2.30
C ASP A 104 -2.34 0.41 -2.02
N LYS A 105 -3.11 1.20 -2.78
CA LYS A 105 -3.19 2.67 -2.61
C LYS A 105 -3.92 3.11 -1.33
N ASP A 106 -4.81 2.27 -0.81
CA ASP A 106 -5.63 2.49 0.38
C ASP A 106 -5.17 1.61 1.56
N ASP A 107 -4.27 0.65 1.31
CA ASP A 107 -3.75 -0.29 2.30
C ASP A 107 -2.52 0.28 3.02
N GLN A 108 -2.58 0.29 4.35
CA GLN A 108 -1.50 0.74 5.22
C GLN A 108 -0.49 -0.37 5.55
N CYS A 109 -0.75 -1.60 5.10
CA CYS A 109 -0.01 -2.82 5.33
C CYS A 109 0.14 -3.71 4.08
N VAL A 110 0.36 -3.14 2.89
CA VAL A 110 0.51 -3.73 1.53
C VAL A 110 1.05 -5.18 1.41
N ASP A 111 1.83 -5.68 2.36
CA ASP A 111 2.40 -7.03 2.36
C ASP A 111 1.78 -8.00 3.40
N ILE A 112 0.79 -7.57 4.19
CA ILE A 112 0.28 -8.27 5.38
C ILE A 112 -1.26 -8.17 5.43
N PRO A 113 -1.97 -9.28 5.12
CA PRO A 113 -3.43 -9.25 5.01
C PRO A 113 -4.10 -8.75 6.29
N GLY A 114 -5.05 -7.84 6.12
CA GLY A 114 -5.81 -7.23 7.19
C GLY A 114 -7.31 -7.19 6.92
N THR A 115 -7.93 -6.14 7.44
CA THR A 115 -9.38 -5.92 7.28
C THR A 115 -9.61 -4.54 6.70
N VAL A 116 -10.69 -4.41 5.93
CA VAL A 116 -11.17 -3.10 5.42
C VAL A 116 -11.39 -2.10 6.57
N ALA A 117 -11.90 -2.56 7.72
CA ALA A 117 -12.16 -1.72 8.89
C ALA A 117 -10.88 -1.11 9.50
N ASN A 118 -9.72 -1.72 9.26
CA ASN A 118 -8.42 -1.30 9.75
C ASN A 118 -7.45 -0.96 8.61
N PHE A 119 -7.97 -0.48 7.48
CA PHE A 119 -7.18 0.03 6.34
C PHE A 119 -6.16 -1.00 5.82
N GLY A 120 -6.62 -2.23 5.61
CA GLY A 120 -5.81 -3.35 5.09
C GLY A 120 -4.81 -3.92 6.10
N CYS A 121 -4.84 -3.46 7.36
CA CYS A 121 -3.95 -3.96 8.39
C CYS A 121 -4.61 -4.97 9.32
N PRO A 122 -3.86 -5.97 9.82
CA PRO A 122 -4.41 -6.96 10.74
C PRO A 122 -4.72 -6.35 12.11
N GLU A 123 -5.82 -6.79 12.71
CA GLU A 123 -6.18 -6.46 14.08
C GLU A 123 -5.64 -7.49 15.07
N LEU A 124 -5.20 -7.03 16.24
CA LEU A 124 -4.64 -7.91 17.26
C LEU A 124 -5.70 -8.92 17.74
N SER A 125 -5.51 -10.19 17.39
CA SER A 125 -6.41 -11.28 17.76
C SER A 125 -6.43 -11.51 19.27
N ASP A 126 -7.53 -12.04 19.82
CA ASP A 126 -7.61 -12.35 21.25
C ASP A 126 -6.62 -13.43 21.68
N LYS A 127 -6.28 -14.35 20.77
CA LYS A 127 -5.23 -15.33 20.99
C LYS A 127 -3.86 -14.66 21.16
N ASP A 128 -3.51 -13.75 20.26
CA ASP A 128 -2.22 -13.04 20.33
C ASP A 128 -2.14 -12.10 21.54
N LYS A 129 -3.26 -11.51 21.99
CA LYS A 129 -3.30 -10.76 23.25
C LYS A 129 -2.95 -11.63 24.44
N GLU A 130 -3.54 -12.83 24.54
CA GLU A 130 -3.25 -13.75 25.65
C GLU A 130 -1.84 -14.33 25.55
N ASP A 131 -1.34 -14.60 24.34
CA ASP A 131 0.05 -15.03 24.13
C ASP A 131 1.04 -13.95 24.57
N LEU A 132 0.84 -12.69 24.18
CA LEU A 132 1.68 -11.57 24.62
C LEU A 132 1.69 -11.42 26.13
N LYS A 133 0.54 -11.57 26.78
CA LYS A 133 0.43 -11.51 28.24
C LYS A 133 1.15 -12.69 28.91
N SER A 134 1.05 -13.88 28.33
CA SER A 134 1.76 -15.08 28.81
C SER A 134 3.27 -14.93 28.65
N TYR A 135 3.73 -14.50 27.47
CA TYR A 135 5.14 -14.24 27.18
C TYR A 135 5.72 -13.12 28.06
N ALA A 136 5.02 -12.00 28.22
CA ALA A 136 5.48 -10.92 29.09
C ALA A 136 5.71 -11.38 30.54
N LYS A 137 4.83 -12.26 31.05
CA LYS A 137 4.97 -12.85 32.40
C LYS A 137 6.15 -13.82 32.53
N SER A 138 6.59 -14.45 31.44
CA SER A 138 7.71 -15.39 31.47
C SER A 138 9.08 -14.72 31.26
N ILE A 139 9.14 -13.40 31.07
CA ILE A 139 10.38 -12.63 31.02
C ILE A 139 11.11 -12.71 32.37
N LEU A 140 12.37 -13.16 32.34
CA LEU A 140 13.21 -13.32 33.52
C LEU A 140 14.41 -12.37 33.50
N PHE A 141 14.67 -11.76 34.65
CA PHE A 141 15.84 -10.91 34.86
C PHE A 141 16.82 -11.56 35.84
N ASN A 142 18.09 -11.18 35.70
CA ASN A 142 19.07 -11.45 36.74
C ASN A 142 18.69 -10.72 38.04
N SER A 143 19.00 -11.33 39.19
CA SER A 143 18.60 -10.80 40.50
C SER A 143 19.08 -9.36 40.70
N GLY A 144 18.16 -8.47 41.11
CA GLY A 144 18.44 -7.04 41.32
C GLY A 144 18.84 -6.25 40.07
N LYS A 145 18.78 -6.86 38.88
CA LYS A 145 19.22 -6.25 37.60
C LYS A 145 18.08 -6.14 36.59
N SER A 146 18.33 -5.36 35.55
CA SER A 146 17.51 -5.26 34.33
C SER A 146 18.09 -6.05 33.14
N SER A 147 19.23 -6.75 33.33
CA SER A 147 19.73 -7.69 32.33
C SER A 147 18.94 -8.99 32.34
N PHE A 148 18.66 -9.53 31.17
CA PHE A 148 17.88 -10.75 30.99
C PHE A 148 18.65 -12.00 31.38
N LYS A 149 17.91 -13.06 31.72
CA LYS A 149 18.45 -14.43 31.66
C LYS A 149 18.38 -14.95 30.23
N ASN A 150 19.17 -15.97 29.90
CA ASN A 150 19.24 -16.51 28.52
C ASN A 150 17.89 -17.07 28.06
N GLU A 151 17.11 -17.66 28.95
CA GLU A 151 15.78 -18.24 28.66
C GLU A 151 14.74 -17.18 28.26
N THR A 152 15.04 -15.89 28.47
CA THR A 152 14.16 -14.78 28.07
C THR A 152 14.30 -14.43 26.59
N ILE A 153 15.42 -14.74 25.95
CA ILE A 153 15.63 -14.36 24.55
C ILE A 153 14.58 -14.99 23.62
N PRO A 154 14.28 -16.31 23.69
CA PRO A 154 13.22 -16.90 22.87
C PRO A 154 11.84 -16.32 23.13
N VAL A 155 11.57 -15.87 24.37
CA VAL A 155 10.30 -15.22 24.73
C VAL A 155 10.20 -13.86 24.04
N LEU A 156 11.28 -13.07 24.05
CA LEU A 156 11.33 -11.78 23.38
C LEU A 156 11.23 -11.92 21.85
N GLU A 157 11.83 -12.98 21.27
CA GLU A 157 11.68 -13.31 19.85
C GLU A 157 10.23 -13.64 19.49
N ALA A 158 9.54 -14.45 20.32
CA ALA A 158 8.13 -14.76 20.12
C ALA A 158 7.24 -13.50 20.19
N MET A 159 7.51 -12.60 21.14
CA MET A 159 6.83 -11.30 21.22
C MET A 159 7.12 -10.42 20.00
N ASN A 160 8.38 -10.40 19.53
CA ASN A 160 8.79 -9.64 18.35
C ASN A 160 8.06 -10.12 17.09
N ALA A 161 7.86 -11.43 16.93
CA ALA A 161 7.08 -12.00 15.84
C ALA A 161 5.63 -11.48 15.83
N ILE A 162 4.99 -11.45 17.00
CA ILE A 162 3.65 -10.86 17.15
C ILE A 162 3.69 -9.35 16.82
N PHE A 163 4.67 -8.60 17.31
CA PHE A 163 4.74 -7.16 17.08
C PHE A 163 4.96 -6.81 15.60
N LYS A 164 5.68 -7.66 14.85
CA LYS A 164 5.86 -7.53 13.40
C LYS A 164 4.60 -7.88 12.61
N LYS A 165 3.81 -8.85 13.08
CA LYS A 165 2.49 -9.16 12.49
C LYS A 165 1.53 -7.97 12.56
N TYR A 166 1.66 -7.10 13.56
CA TYR A 166 0.73 -5.98 13.79
C TYR A 166 1.42 -4.61 13.69
N PRO A 167 1.95 -4.19 12.52
CA PRO A 167 2.86 -3.05 12.37
C PRO A 167 2.27 -1.70 12.81
N ARG A 168 0.94 -1.57 12.81
CA ARG A 168 0.24 -0.35 13.27
C ARG A 168 -0.08 -0.32 14.77
N SER A 169 -0.05 -1.48 15.42
CA SER A 169 -0.39 -1.57 16.85
C SER A 169 0.73 -0.97 17.70
N LYS A 170 0.33 -0.15 18.68
CA LYS A 170 1.24 0.46 19.66
C LYS A 170 1.06 -0.20 21.01
N PHE A 171 2.13 -0.35 21.77
CA PHE A 171 2.13 -1.09 23.03
C PHE A 171 2.82 -0.32 24.15
N THR A 172 2.33 -0.52 25.37
CA THR A 172 2.98 -0.10 26.61
C THR A 172 3.55 -1.34 27.30
N ILE A 173 4.85 -1.28 27.60
CA ILE A 173 5.55 -2.29 28.39
C ILE A 173 5.60 -1.80 29.83
N GLU A 174 5.01 -2.56 30.74
CA GLU A 174 4.94 -2.22 32.15
C GLU A 174 5.84 -3.12 32.99
N GLY A 175 6.70 -2.55 33.81
CA GLY A 175 7.52 -3.26 34.78
C GLY A 175 6.91 -3.20 36.16
N HIS A 176 6.93 -4.33 36.88
CA HIS A 176 6.40 -4.45 38.24
C HIS A 176 7.39 -5.20 39.15
N THR A 177 7.40 -4.87 40.44
CA THR A 177 8.18 -5.55 41.48
C THR A 177 7.29 -6.07 42.59
N ASP A 178 7.88 -6.85 43.49
CA ASP A 178 7.28 -7.07 44.81
C ASP A 178 7.63 -5.93 45.77
N SER A 179 7.11 -6.00 47.00
CA SER A 179 7.34 -4.98 48.03
C SER A 179 8.60 -5.22 48.88
N SER A 180 9.57 -5.99 48.40
CA SER A 180 10.83 -6.20 49.12
C SER A 180 11.79 -5.05 48.85
N GLY A 181 12.38 -4.48 49.90
CA GLY A 181 13.27 -3.32 49.78
C GLY A 181 12.51 -2.00 49.80
N SER A 182 13.15 -0.92 49.36
CA SER A 182 12.53 0.42 49.37
C SER A 182 11.71 0.66 48.10
N ALA A 183 10.52 1.23 48.24
CA ALA A 183 9.65 1.63 47.13
C ALA A 183 10.40 2.44 46.04
N LYS A 184 11.29 3.37 46.41
CA LYS A 184 12.11 4.14 45.45
C LYS A 184 12.98 3.26 44.55
N ASN A 185 13.65 2.27 45.13
CA ASN A 185 14.48 1.34 44.35
C ASN A 185 13.63 0.41 43.49
N ASN A 186 12.48 -0.01 44.01
CA ASN A 186 11.51 -0.82 43.27
C ASN A 186 10.97 -0.07 42.05
N GLN A 187 10.64 1.22 42.20
CA GLN A 187 10.24 2.10 41.11
C GLN A 187 11.32 2.16 40.03
N LEU A 188 12.57 2.54 40.39
CA LEU A 188 13.68 2.62 39.44
C LEU A 188 14.00 1.28 38.76
N LEU A 189 13.93 0.17 39.50
CA LEU A 189 14.19 -1.17 38.96
C LEU A 189 13.10 -1.56 37.95
N SER A 190 11.85 -1.30 38.27
CA SER A 190 10.71 -1.59 37.39
C SER A 190 10.79 -0.82 36.08
N GLU A 191 11.15 0.48 36.14
CA GLU A 191 11.37 1.32 34.96
C GLU A 191 12.51 0.77 34.10
N ARG A 192 13.67 0.48 34.70
CA ARG A 192 14.83 -0.06 33.96
C ARG A 192 14.51 -1.38 33.26
N ARG A 193 13.69 -2.24 33.88
CA ARG A 193 13.26 -3.51 33.29
C ARG A 193 12.31 -3.32 32.12
N ALA A 194 11.32 -2.43 32.27
CA ALA A 194 10.42 -2.09 31.17
C ALA A 194 11.19 -1.49 29.98
N ASN A 195 12.13 -0.58 30.25
CA ASN A 195 13.01 0.00 29.23
C ASN A 195 13.88 -1.09 28.58
N ALA A 196 14.47 -2.01 29.35
CA ALA A 196 15.30 -3.08 28.77
C ALA A 196 14.52 -3.96 27.76
N VAL A 197 13.26 -4.29 28.05
CA VAL A 197 12.40 -5.05 27.12
C VAL A 197 12.09 -4.21 25.88
N ARG A 198 11.71 -2.95 26.08
CA ARG A 198 11.46 -2.02 24.97
C ARG A 198 12.68 -1.89 24.06
N ASP A 199 13.84 -1.61 24.64
CA ASP A 199 15.06 -1.32 23.90
C ASP A 199 15.54 -2.57 23.14
N TRP A 200 15.36 -3.77 23.71
CA TRP A 200 15.62 -5.02 22.99
C TRP A 200 14.68 -5.19 21.79
N LEU A 201 13.38 -4.91 21.94
CA LEU A 201 12.43 -5.02 20.82
C LEU A 201 12.75 -3.99 19.73
N ILE A 202 13.14 -2.77 20.11
CA ILE A 202 13.58 -1.73 19.17
C ILE A 202 14.83 -2.18 18.42
N SER A 203 15.84 -2.70 19.12
CA SER A 203 17.07 -3.19 18.48
C SER A 203 16.82 -4.39 17.55
N ASN A 204 15.67 -5.06 17.67
CA ASN A 204 15.26 -6.20 16.85
C ASN A 204 14.17 -5.86 15.80
N GLY A 205 14.02 -4.57 15.49
CA GLY A 205 13.29 -4.08 14.32
C GLY A 205 11.90 -3.55 14.60
N ILE A 206 11.49 -3.36 15.86
CA ILE A 206 10.22 -2.67 16.18
C ILE A 206 10.47 -1.16 16.22
N ALA A 207 9.66 -0.38 15.51
CA ALA A 207 9.78 1.07 15.51
C ALA A 207 9.58 1.65 16.93
N ALA A 208 10.44 2.59 17.33
CA ALA A 208 10.47 3.11 18.69
C ALA A 208 9.18 3.83 19.12
N ASP A 209 8.52 4.51 18.18
CA ASP A 209 7.26 5.23 18.38
C ASP A 209 6.06 4.30 18.64
N ARG A 210 6.22 3.00 18.35
CA ARG A 210 5.23 1.97 18.68
C ARG A 210 5.30 1.49 20.11
N LEU A 211 6.37 1.77 20.84
CA LEU A 211 6.59 1.21 22.17
C LEU A 211 6.81 2.29 23.22
N THR A 212 6.02 2.24 24.28
CA THR A 212 6.27 3.01 25.50
C THR A 212 6.67 2.06 26.63
N ALA A 213 7.39 2.58 27.63
CA ALA A 213 7.81 1.80 28.80
C ALA A 213 7.46 2.57 30.07
N SER A 214 6.94 1.88 31.07
CA SER A 214 6.60 2.48 32.38
C SER A 214 6.88 1.50 33.50
N GLY A 215 7.51 1.98 34.57
CA GLY A 215 7.65 1.21 35.80
C GLY A 215 6.56 1.59 36.80
N PHE A 216 6.05 0.62 37.54
CA PHE A 216 5.05 0.83 38.59
C PHE A 216 5.53 0.39 39.97
N GLY A 217 6.81 0.00 40.11
CA GLY A 217 7.37 -0.50 41.35
C GLY A 217 6.47 -1.57 41.97
N GLU A 218 6.10 -1.35 43.23
CA GLU A 218 5.23 -2.23 44.00
C GLU A 218 3.75 -1.79 44.04
N ASP A 219 3.37 -0.73 43.31
CA ASP A 219 2.08 -0.03 43.46
C ASP A 219 0.90 -0.76 42.79
N LYS A 220 1.19 -1.71 41.90
CA LYS A 220 0.18 -2.52 41.17
C LYS A 220 0.37 -4.02 41.40
N PRO A 221 0.22 -4.52 42.64
CA PRO A 221 0.32 -5.94 42.94
C PRO A 221 -0.87 -6.70 42.35
N ILE A 222 -0.61 -7.92 41.86
CA ILE A 222 -1.65 -8.86 41.42
C ILE A 222 -1.82 -10.02 42.39
N ASP A 223 -0.95 -10.11 43.41
CA ASP A 223 -0.98 -11.11 44.45
C ASP A 223 -0.41 -10.54 45.76
N THR A 224 -0.56 -11.27 46.86
CA THR A 224 -0.06 -10.90 48.17
C THR A 224 1.47 -10.83 48.22
N ASN A 225 2.02 -9.74 48.73
CA ASN A 225 3.45 -9.65 49.02
C ASN A 225 3.89 -10.43 50.26
N LYS A 226 2.94 -11.01 51.02
CA LYS A 226 3.22 -11.76 52.24
C LYS A 226 3.93 -13.10 51.97
N THR A 227 3.61 -13.76 50.85
CA THR A 227 4.16 -15.09 50.53
C THR A 227 5.27 -14.99 49.47
N ARG A 228 6.17 -15.98 49.44
CA ARG A 228 7.21 -16.06 48.40
C ARG A 228 6.60 -16.21 47.00
N ALA A 229 5.53 -17.00 46.88
CA ALA A 229 4.81 -17.22 45.63
C ALA A 229 4.15 -15.94 45.12
N GLY A 230 3.43 -15.21 45.99
CA GLY A 230 2.77 -13.97 45.59
C GLY A 230 3.76 -12.85 45.21
N ARG A 231 4.89 -12.75 45.92
CA ARG A 231 5.99 -11.88 45.48
C ARG A 231 6.54 -12.28 44.11
N ALA A 232 6.63 -13.56 43.81
CA ALA A 232 7.04 -14.02 42.48
C ALA A 232 6.05 -13.61 41.39
N ASN A 233 4.75 -13.70 41.67
CA ASN A 233 3.70 -13.25 40.76
C ASN A 233 3.75 -11.73 40.54
N ASN A 234 4.06 -10.94 41.59
CA ASN A 234 4.15 -9.47 41.46
C ASN A 234 5.35 -9.00 40.63
N ARG A 235 6.49 -9.71 40.70
CA ARG A 235 7.67 -9.45 39.87
C ARG A 235 7.43 -9.90 38.43
N ARG A 236 6.88 -9.02 37.60
CA ARG A 236 6.46 -9.36 36.24
C ARG A 236 6.66 -8.20 35.28
N VAL A 237 6.58 -8.51 33.99
CA VAL A 237 6.35 -7.54 32.92
C VAL A 237 4.93 -7.75 32.38
N GLU A 238 4.26 -6.67 32.03
CA GLU A 238 3.00 -6.70 31.27
C GLU A 238 3.18 -5.97 29.96
N VAL A 239 2.42 -6.38 28.94
CA VAL A 239 2.30 -5.67 27.66
C VAL A 239 0.84 -5.33 27.46
N LYS A 240 0.57 -4.06 27.15
CA LYS A 240 -0.79 -3.55 26.91
C LYS A 240 -0.86 -2.87 25.56
N LEU A 241 -1.91 -3.17 24.80
CA LEU A 241 -2.24 -2.44 23.59
C LEU A 241 -2.66 -1.00 23.97
N ILE A 242 -2.09 -0.02 23.28
CA ILE A 242 -2.51 1.39 23.35
C ILE A 242 -3.67 1.54 22.37
N LYS A 243 -4.81 2.00 22.89
CA LYS A 243 -6.00 2.29 22.09
C LYS A 243 -5.94 3.70 21.52
#